data_AF-A0A1J7HEM6-F1
#
_entry.id   AF-A0A1J7HEM6-F1
#
_cell.length_a   1.000
_cell.length_b   1.000
_cell.length_c   1.000
_cell.angle_alpha   90.00
_cell.angle_beta   90.00
_cell.angle_gamma   90.00
#
_symmetry.space_group_name_H-M   'P 1'
#
loop_
_entity.id
_entity.type
_entity.pdbx_description
1 polymer ?
#
loop_
_entity_poly.entity_id
_entity_poly.type
_entity_poly.pdbx_seq_one_letter_code
_entity_poly.pdbx_strand_id
1 'polypeptide(L)'
;MVNLQCTKPNLGAVWNLVFGIAVDSIWRCRNRLIFENIDSDWLPLLYEIAAKCSSTAKDLQGLNQAIIRFAHPNNPIIRWVLPEIGWIKLNTDGAFSSSRSLAASGGVVRDHHGAFFFCLLQANWCLHLCSS
;
A
#
# COMPACT_ATOMS: atom_id res chain seq x y z
N MET A 1 -13.57 -6.02 32.33
CA MET A 1 -13.25 -5.87 30.90
C MET A 1 -11.81 -6.31 30.68
N VAL A 2 -11.61 -7.56 30.28
CA VAL A 2 -10.29 -8.12 29.97
C VAL A 2 -10.08 -7.90 28.48
N ASN A 3 -9.35 -6.85 28.10
CA ASN A 3 -9.11 -6.53 26.70
C ASN A 3 -7.59 -6.54 26.44
N LEU A 4 -7.19 -7.27 25.39
CA LEU A 4 -5.88 -7.24 24.73
C LEU A 4 -4.67 -7.87 25.45
N GLN A 5 -4.80 -9.12 25.89
CA GLN A 5 -3.63 -10.00 26.01
C GLN A 5 -3.69 -11.11 24.97
N CYS A 6 -3.65 -10.75 23.68
CA CYS A 6 -3.30 -11.71 22.65
C CYS A 6 -1.78 -11.87 22.65
N THR A 7 -1.28 -12.81 23.44
CA THR A 7 0.11 -13.24 23.44
C THR A 7 0.39 -14.08 22.19
N LYS A 8 0.61 -13.37 21.07
CA LYS A 8 1.23 -13.80 19.79
C LYS A 8 0.49 -14.88 18.98
N PRO A 9 -0.16 -14.55 17.85
CA PRO A 9 -0.03 -15.40 16.68
C PRO A 9 1.37 -15.13 16.12
N ASN A 10 2.34 -15.97 16.49
CA ASN A 10 3.69 -15.84 15.97
C ASN A 10 3.71 -16.36 14.52
N LEU A 11 3.17 -15.55 13.58
CA LEU A 11 3.07 -15.84 12.14
C LEU A 11 4.44 -15.91 11.43
N GLY A 12 5.54 -16.09 12.19
CA GLY A 12 6.90 -16.10 11.69
C GLY A 12 7.41 -14.75 11.17
N ALA A 13 6.69 -13.65 11.41
CA ALA A 13 6.92 -12.34 10.81
C ALA A 13 6.87 -11.19 11.82
N VAL A 14 7.60 -10.10 11.55
CA VAL A 14 7.56 -8.85 12.33
C VAL A 14 6.22 -8.13 12.14
N TRP A 15 5.77 -7.39 13.16
CA TRP A 15 4.41 -6.82 13.20
C TRP A 15 4.07 -5.91 12.01
N ASN A 16 5.01 -5.08 11.59
CA ASN A 16 4.87 -4.21 10.42
C ASN A 16 4.61 -5.00 9.12
N LEU A 17 5.25 -6.16 8.94
CA LEU A 17 5.00 -7.04 7.81
C LEU A 17 3.61 -7.69 7.90
N VAL A 18 3.26 -8.19 9.09
CA VAL A 18 1.95 -8.78 9.36
C VAL A 18 0.83 -7.76 9.09
N PHE A 19 0.98 -6.54 9.59
CA PHE A 19 0.03 -5.45 9.39
C PHE A 19 -0.16 -5.12 7.91
N GLY A 20 0.94 -4.91 7.17
CA GLY A 20 0.87 -4.60 5.74
C GLY A 20 0.17 -5.70 4.93
N ILE A 21 0.58 -6.97 5.14
CA ILE A 21 0.00 -8.13 4.45
C ILE A 21 -1.48 -8.32 4.81
N ALA A 22 -1.86 -8.10 6.06
CA ALA A 22 -3.24 -8.25 6.51
C ALA A 22 -4.14 -7.19 5.86
N VAL A 23 -3.75 -5.91 5.90
CA VAL A 23 -4.52 -4.81 5.29
C VAL A 23 -4.71 -5.03 3.79
N ASP A 24 -3.63 -5.40 3.11
CA ASP A 24 -3.61 -5.68 1.67
C ASP A 24 -4.48 -6.91 1.29
N SER A 25 -4.46 -7.98 2.09
CA SER A 25 -5.29 -9.16 1.86
C SER A 25 -6.76 -8.93 2.15
N ILE A 26 -7.10 -8.16 3.19
CA ILE A 26 -8.49 -7.76 3.48
C ILE A 26 -9.02 -6.87 2.37
N TRP A 27 -8.23 -5.90 1.91
CA TRP A 27 -8.60 -5.02 0.80
C TRP A 27 -8.87 -5.81 -0.49
N ARG A 28 -8.01 -6.78 -0.83
CA ARG A 28 -8.25 -7.68 -1.97
C ARG A 28 -9.50 -8.53 -1.81
N CYS A 29 -9.71 -9.13 -0.64
CA CYS A 29 -10.88 -9.95 -0.35
C CYS A 29 -12.17 -9.13 -0.60
N ARG A 30 -12.24 -7.93 -0.03
CA ARG A 30 -13.35 -7.00 -0.24
C ARG A 30 -13.53 -6.65 -1.72
N ASN A 31 -12.44 -6.38 -2.43
CA ASN A 31 -12.53 -6.01 -3.85
C ASN A 31 -12.99 -7.18 -4.73
N ARG A 32 -12.54 -8.42 -4.47
CA ARG A 32 -13.06 -9.60 -5.18
C ARG A 32 -14.54 -9.82 -4.91
N LEU A 33 -14.99 -9.61 -3.68
CA LEU A 33 -16.42 -9.66 -3.36
C LEU A 33 -17.20 -8.61 -4.17
N ILE A 34 -16.73 -7.36 -4.21
CA ILE A 34 -17.44 -6.25 -4.88
C ILE A 34 -17.41 -6.37 -6.41
N PHE A 35 -16.25 -6.72 -7.00
CA PHE A 35 -16.04 -6.62 -8.45
C PHE A 35 -16.13 -7.95 -9.18
N GLU A 36 -15.93 -9.06 -8.49
CA GLU A 36 -15.94 -10.41 -9.07
C GLU A 36 -17.08 -11.28 -8.49
N ASN A 37 -17.82 -10.78 -7.48
CA ASN A 37 -18.83 -11.52 -6.74
C ASN A 37 -18.29 -12.83 -6.13
N ILE A 38 -17.01 -12.83 -5.76
CA ILE A 38 -16.36 -13.96 -5.10
C ILE A 38 -16.31 -13.67 -3.61
N ASP A 39 -17.23 -14.26 -2.87
CA ASP A 39 -17.18 -14.27 -1.41
C ASP A 39 -16.11 -15.26 -0.93
N SER A 40 -15.33 -14.85 0.06
CA SER A 40 -14.26 -15.66 0.65
C SER A 40 -14.50 -15.79 2.14
N ASP A 41 -14.55 -17.02 2.62
CA ASP A 41 -14.62 -17.29 4.05
C ASP A 41 -13.36 -16.73 4.76
N TRP A 42 -13.55 -16.25 5.99
CA TRP A 42 -12.51 -15.61 6.78
C TRP A 42 -11.41 -16.61 7.20
N LEU A 43 -11.76 -17.89 7.32
CA LEU A 43 -10.82 -18.93 7.72
C LEU A 43 -9.74 -19.20 6.64
N PRO A 44 -10.08 -19.42 5.36
CA PRO A 44 -9.10 -19.41 4.26
C PRO A 44 -8.27 -18.14 4.17
N LEU A 45 -8.88 -16.95 4.36
CA LEU A 45 -8.16 -15.68 4.34
C LEU A 45 -7.11 -15.60 5.46
N LEU A 46 -7.42 -16.11 6.65
CA LEU A 46 -6.47 -16.16 7.77
C LEU A 46 -5.26 -17.05 7.44
N TYR A 47 -5.49 -18.21 6.83
CA TYR A 47 -4.40 -19.08 6.37
C TYR A 47 -3.58 -18.42 5.26
N GLU A 48 -4.22 -17.72 4.33
CA GLU A 48 -3.55 -16.97 3.27
C GLU A 48 -2.63 -15.89 3.86
N ILE A 49 -3.11 -15.09 4.81
CA ILE A 49 -2.33 -14.06 5.50
C ILE A 49 -1.15 -14.69 6.24
N ALA A 50 -1.38 -15.78 6.97
CA ALA A 50 -0.33 -16.49 7.70
C ALA A 50 0.77 -17.03 6.77
N ALA A 51 0.37 -17.66 5.66
CA ALA A 51 1.28 -18.20 4.65
C ALA A 51 2.09 -17.09 3.97
N LYS A 52 1.43 -15.98 3.58
CA LYS A 52 2.10 -14.80 3.02
C LYS A 52 3.11 -14.21 4.00
N CYS A 53 2.74 -14.04 5.26
CA CYS A 53 3.64 -13.56 6.30
C CYS A 53 4.88 -14.45 6.44
N SER A 54 4.68 -15.77 6.52
CA SER A 54 5.77 -16.74 6.65
C SER A 54 6.67 -16.77 5.41
N SER A 55 6.08 -16.73 4.21
CA SER A 55 6.84 -16.72 2.95
C SER A 55 7.66 -15.44 2.83
N THR A 56 7.01 -14.27 2.95
CA THR A 56 7.69 -12.99 2.81
C THR A 56 8.74 -12.79 3.90
N ALA A 57 8.53 -13.27 5.13
CA ALA A 57 9.56 -13.22 6.16
C ALA A 57 10.78 -14.08 5.81
N LYS A 58 10.59 -15.29 5.26
CA LYS A 58 11.69 -16.14 4.78
C LYS A 58 12.41 -15.52 3.59
N ASP A 59 11.67 -14.98 2.63
CA ASP A 59 12.22 -14.30 1.46
C ASP A 59 13.04 -13.08 1.88
N LEU A 60 12.55 -12.29 2.84
CA LEU A 60 13.27 -11.15 3.41
C LEU A 60 14.47 -11.57 4.26
N GLN A 61 14.47 -12.73 4.93
CA GLN A 61 15.66 -13.26 5.60
C GLN A 61 16.72 -13.67 4.58
N GLY A 62 16.33 -14.38 3.51
CA GLY A 62 17.22 -14.74 2.40
C GLY A 62 17.76 -13.51 1.67
N LEU A 63 16.90 -12.51 1.45
CA LEU A 63 17.26 -11.23 0.85
C LEU A 63 18.12 -10.40 1.80
N ASN A 64 17.87 -10.38 3.12
CA ASN A 64 18.77 -9.73 4.08
C ASN A 64 20.15 -10.40 4.07
N GLN A 65 20.25 -11.72 3.92
CA GLN A 65 21.55 -12.37 3.82
C GLN A 65 22.28 -12.03 2.51
N ALA A 66 21.54 -11.83 1.41
CA ALA A 66 22.09 -11.39 0.13
C ALA A 66 22.42 -9.88 0.14
N ILE A 67 21.48 -9.03 0.55
CA ILE A 67 21.63 -7.59 0.73
C ILE A 67 22.72 -7.30 1.74
N ILE A 68 22.88 -7.95 2.90
CA ILE A 68 24.03 -7.69 3.80
C ILE A 68 25.37 -7.99 3.11
N ARG A 69 25.41 -8.96 2.18
CA ARG A 69 26.60 -9.20 1.34
C ARG A 69 26.80 -8.15 0.25
N PHE A 70 25.74 -7.47 -0.19
CA PHE A 70 25.75 -6.44 -1.26
C PHE A 70 25.54 -4.99 -0.76
N ALA A 71 25.24 -4.80 0.52
CA ALA A 71 24.89 -3.54 1.14
C ALA A 71 26.20 -2.83 1.41
N HIS A 72 26.61 -2.07 0.42
CA HIS A 72 27.52 -0.96 0.59
C HIS A 72 27.06 -0.12 1.80
N PRO A 73 27.96 0.38 2.66
CA PRO A 73 27.62 1.10 3.90
C PRO A 73 26.77 2.38 3.74
N ASN A 74 26.34 2.71 2.51
CA ASN A 74 25.59 3.90 2.15
C ASN A 74 24.20 3.54 1.61
N ASN A 75 23.41 2.76 2.35
CA ASN A 75 22.02 2.50 1.97
C ASN A 75 21.27 3.86 1.98
N PRO A 76 20.91 4.44 0.83
CA PRO A 76 20.46 5.82 0.79
C PRO A 76 19.09 5.89 1.46
N ILE A 77 18.95 6.81 2.39
CA ILE A 77 17.64 7.18 2.94
C ILE A 77 16.76 7.53 1.74
N ILE A 78 15.65 6.81 1.54
CA ILE A 78 14.63 7.16 0.56
C ILE A 78 13.93 8.40 1.11
N ARG A 79 14.50 9.56 0.79
CA ARG A 79 13.96 10.88 1.10
C ARG A 79 13.72 11.62 -0.19
N TRP A 80 12.81 12.58 -0.13
CA TRP A 80 12.61 13.48 -1.25
C TRP A 80 13.88 14.31 -1.46
N VAL A 81 14.43 14.28 -2.68
CA VAL A 81 15.56 15.11 -3.11
C VAL A 81 15.09 15.97 -4.27
N LEU A 82 15.60 17.20 -4.33
CA LEU A 82 15.37 18.07 -5.47
C LEU A 82 15.83 17.36 -6.76
N PRO A 83 15.00 17.28 -7.81
CA PRO A 83 15.39 16.67 -9.07
C PRO A 83 16.44 17.53 -9.78
N GLU A 84 17.21 16.90 -10.66
CA GLU A 84 18.29 17.57 -11.38
C GLU A 84 17.76 18.67 -12.33
N ILE A 85 18.64 19.57 -12.74
CA ILE A 85 18.31 20.65 -13.68
C ILE A 85 17.73 20.06 -14.96
N GLY A 86 16.60 20.62 -15.42
CA GLY A 86 15.89 20.17 -16.61
C GLY A 86 14.85 19.07 -16.39
N TRP A 87 14.77 18.50 -15.18
CA TRP A 87 13.73 17.53 -14.85
C TRP A 87 12.43 18.19 -14.41
N ILE A 88 11.34 17.45 -14.60
CA ILE A 88 9.99 17.82 -14.18
C ILE A 88 9.55 16.88 -13.07
N LYS A 89 9.00 17.46 -12.00
CA LYS A 89 8.35 16.73 -10.91
C LYS A 89 6.84 16.70 -11.13
N LEU A 90 6.25 15.52 -10.98
CA LEU A 90 4.80 15.35 -10.86
C LEU A 90 4.46 14.87 -9.44
N ASN A 91 3.73 15.69 -8.68
CA ASN A 91 3.08 15.27 -7.45
C ASN A 91 1.64 14.86 -7.76
N THR A 92 1.16 13.71 -7.28
CA THR A 92 -0.24 13.29 -7.44
C THR A 92 -0.91 13.07 -6.09
N ASP A 93 -2.20 13.35 -6.01
CA ASP A 93 -3.03 13.06 -4.83
C ASP A 93 -4.44 12.62 -5.25
N GLY A 94 -5.10 11.85 -4.40
CA GLY A 94 -6.45 11.32 -4.62
C GLY A 94 -7.37 11.63 -3.45
N ALA A 95 -8.60 12.03 -3.76
CA ALA A 95 -9.63 12.34 -2.77
C ALA A 95 -10.90 11.51 -3.03
N PHE A 96 -11.53 11.03 -1.96
CA PHE A 96 -12.77 10.28 -2.04
C PHE A 96 -13.79 10.82 -1.04
N SER A 97 -15.04 10.98 -1.48
CA SER A 97 -16.17 11.43 -0.67
C SER A 97 -17.21 10.32 -0.58
N SER A 98 -17.29 9.65 0.57
CA SER A 98 -18.29 8.59 0.82
C SER A 98 -19.73 9.10 0.72
N SER A 99 -20.01 10.29 1.26
CA SER A 99 -21.34 10.93 1.20
C SER A 99 -21.82 11.27 -0.21
N ARG A 100 -20.90 11.31 -1.19
CA ARG A 100 -21.21 11.63 -2.58
C ARG A 100 -20.93 10.45 -3.53
N SER A 101 -20.34 9.36 -3.04
CA SER A 101 -19.79 8.25 -3.85
C SER A 101 -18.93 8.73 -5.03
N LEU A 102 -18.16 9.80 -4.81
CA LEU A 102 -17.30 10.41 -5.82
C LEU A 102 -15.84 10.25 -5.45
N ALA A 103 -15.04 9.85 -6.43
CA ALA A 103 -13.59 9.93 -6.36
C ALA A 103 -13.07 11.00 -7.33
N ALA A 104 -11.99 11.65 -6.94
CA ALA A 104 -11.21 12.56 -7.76
C ALA A 104 -9.72 12.29 -7.56
N SER A 105 -8.92 12.56 -8.57
CA SER A 105 -7.47 12.58 -8.50
C SER A 105 -6.96 13.87 -9.13
N GLY A 106 -5.78 14.28 -8.68
CA GLY A 106 -5.11 15.47 -9.19
C GLY A 106 -3.62 15.28 -9.24
N GLY A 107 -2.96 16.13 -10.03
CA GLY A 107 -1.53 16.21 -10.10
C GLY A 107 -1.04 17.64 -10.24
N VAL A 108 0.13 17.95 -9.69
CA VAL A 108 0.81 19.22 -9.86
C VAL A 108 2.17 18.95 -10.49
N VAL A 109 2.40 19.57 -11.64
CA VAL A 109 3.64 19.51 -12.39
C VAL A 109 4.49 20.73 -12.02
N ARG A 110 5.75 20.49 -11.66
CA ARG A 110 6.71 21.52 -11.26
C ARG A 110 8.06 21.32 -11.93
N ASP A 111 8.80 22.39 -12.12
CA ASP A 111 10.18 22.29 -12.57
C ASP A 111 11.14 21.85 -11.44
N HIS A 112 12.42 21.76 -11.78
CA HIS A 112 13.49 21.45 -10.84
C HIS A 112 13.76 22.53 -9.79
N HIS A 113 13.26 23.75 -9.96
CA HIS A 113 13.25 24.80 -8.92
C HIS A 113 11.99 24.73 -8.03
N GLY A 114 11.06 23.82 -8.33
CA GLY A 114 9.76 23.73 -7.67
C GLY A 114 8.75 24.76 -8.16
N ALA A 115 9.06 25.52 -9.22
CA ALA A 115 8.13 26.43 -9.85
C ALA A 115 6.98 25.65 -10.48
N PHE A 116 5.77 26.17 -10.32
CA PHE A 116 4.58 25.57 -10.88
C PHE A 116 4.59 25.67 -12.41
N PHE A 117 4.33 24.55 -13.08
CA PHE A 117 4.06 24.52 -14.52
C PHE A 117 2.55 24.49 -14.80
N PHE A 118 1.89 23.38 -14.45
CA PHE A 118 0.45 23.20 -14.62
C PHE A 118 -0.07 22.13 -13.66
N CYS A 119 -1.39 22.00 -13.54
CA CYS A 119 -2.03 20.92 -12.81
C CYS A 119 -2.90 20.05 -13.72
N LEU A 120 -3.03 18.79 -13.33
CA LEU A 120 -3.95 17.83 -13.89
C LEU A 120 -5.06 17.61 -12.87
N LEU A 121 -6.31 17.59 -13.32
CA LEU A 121 -7.46 17.31 -12.48
C LEU A 121 -8.36 16.31 -13.20
N GLN A 122 -8.73 15.26 -12.49
CA GLN A 122 -9.72 14.30 -12.95
C GLN A 122 -10.72 14.07 -11.82
N ALA A 123 -11.96 14.50 -12.04
CA ALA A 123 -13.03 14.40 -11.05
C ALA A 123 -14.25 13.69 -11.67
N ASN A 124 -15.19 13.32 -10.81
CA ASN A 124 -16.49 12.72 -11.16
C ASN A 124 -16.45 11.28 -11.63
N TRP A 125 -15.53 10.47 -11.07
CA TRP A 125 -15.71 9.03 -11.12
C TRP A 125 -16.86 8.65 -10.18
N CYS A 126 -17.98 8.25 -10.76
CA CYS A 126 -19.13 7.75 -10.03
C CYS A 126 -18.90 6.27 -9.69
N LEU A 127 -18.70 5.95 -8.42
CA LEU A 127 -18.70 4.55 -7.96
C LEU A 127 -20.16 4.09 -7.79
N HIS A 128 -20.96 4.09 -8.86
CA HIS A 128 -22.32 3.53 -8.88
C HIS A 128 -22.34 1.99 -9.03
N LEU A 129 -21.32 1.30 -8.51
CA LEU A 129 -21.30 -0.16 -8.45
C LEU A 129 -21.44 -0.72 -7.02
N CYS A 130 -21.77 0.14 -6.05
CA CYS A 130 -22.08 -0.28 -4.67
C CYS A 130 -23.48 0.18 -4.25
N SER A 131 -24.50 -0.39 -4.87
CA SER A 131 -25.84 -0.48 -4.28
C SER A 131 -26.52 -1.73 -4.82
N SER A 132 -26.24 -2.86 -4.17
CA SER A 132 -27.07 -4.06 -3.97
C SER A 132 -26.35 -4.96 -2.99
#